data_AF-A0A949Z3W8-F1
#
_entry.id   AF-A0A949Z3W8-F1
#
_cell.length_a   1.000
_cell.length_b   1.000
_cell.length_c   1.000
_cell.angle_alpha   90.00
_cell.angle_beta   90.00
_cell.angle_gamma   90.00
#
_symmetry.space_group_name_H-M   'P 1'
#
loop_
_entity.id
_entity.type
_entity.pdbx_description
1 polymer ?
#
loop_
_entity_poly.entity_id
_entity_poly.type
_entity_poly.pdbx_seq_one_letter_code
_entity_poly.pdbx_strand_id
1 'polypeptide(L)'
;MLLSFEWKSSAGPVRKKNEDSLGFWQPEEEAERLQRGAISVVADGLGGHENGDVASKMAVDIAIATFQRMNPANLPKQILKQIFDSANLAVYEAGMADPRGGRMATTLSVCIFRDKELFIGHVGDTRVYLVRQEVMRRLTDDHSYTAMQVKLRLISEHEAKASRLRSMLTRTVGNEPIVRFDYKHLKLMSRDRIVQCTDGLYCYLSDSDLCEGVDRLNMDEICPYLIALAERQKTDDNLSVQVVQVDRLVEPKHDRPISLLKKAGGGPTTSMSNEVKSGDLIDARFEIESVISRSGMASIYKAKDRQTGQLVAIKIPYMQLESDPAAFSRFQREAEIGELLNHPNIIKFIKVPNKGRQYIVTEYLEGKPLSTVLNELRPLPIPDAVQIASYVCAALAHMHQHKVVHRDLKPQNIMICDDGTLRIIDFGIAKSTEMRRLTFAGFTPAMGTPDYMAPEQVKGKRGDERTDIYSLGAVLYEMTTGSVPFEGPNPFIVMNSRITGDPVAPRKVNPEIPEALEEIILHAMEREPERRYQSALAMKKELDDPESVKITGRHHHLQSPKAWSTRWQGSRLIVLSAAVPIVVFAGALFVTRCHQ
;
A
#
# COMPACT_ATOMS: atom_id res chain seq x y z
N MET A 1 18.29 -19.24 -20.92
CA MET A 1 17.12 -20.17 -21.06
C MET A 1 16.58 -20.05 -22.47
N LEU A 2 15.97 -21.11 -22.99
CA LEU A 2 15.30 -21.09 -24.30
C LEU A 2 13.80 -20.90 -24.09
N LEU A 3 13.23 -19.95 -24.82
CA LEU A 3 11.83 -19.56 -24.73
C LEU A 3 11.20 -19.59 -26.12
N SER A 4 9.98 -20.12 -26.19
CA SER A 4 9.06 -19.95 -27.32
C SER A 4 7.97 -18.98 -26.90
N PHE A 5 7.49 -18.16 -27.83
CA PHE A 5 6.48 -17.17 -27.53
C PHE A 5 5.44 -17.09 -28.64
N GLU A 6 4.24 -16.71 -28.25
CA GLU A 6 3.15 -16.40 -29.16
C GLU A 6 2.26 -15.32 -28.57
N TRP A 7 1.61 -14.55 -29.43
CA TRP A 7 0.60 -13.60 -28.99
C TRP A 7 -0.41 -13.34 -30.09
N LYS A 8 -1.60 -12.90 -29.69
CA LYS A 8 -2.64 -12.43 -30.60
C LYS A 8 -3.37 -11.27 -29.94
N SER A 9 -3.64 -10.23 -30.71
CA SER A 9 -4.35 -9.03 -30.28
C SER A 9 -5.33 -8.60 -31.36
N SER A 10 -6.55 -8.26 -30.99
CA SER A 10 -7.62 -7.86 -31.91
C SER A 10 -8.50 -6.81 -31.25
N ALA A 11 -9.13 -5.97 -32.07
CA ALA A 11 -10.17 -5.06 -31.57
C ALA A 11 -11.40 -5.82 -31.03
N GLY A 12 -11.53 -7.10 -31.32
CA GLY A 12 -12.71 -7.89 -31.02
C GLY A 12 -13.86 -7.58 -31.98
N PRO A 13 -15.06 -8.13 -31.74
CA PRO A 13 -16.18 -8.01 -32.68
C PRO A 13 -16.91 -6.67 -32.60
N VAL A 14 -16.72 -5.89 -31.52
CA VAL A 14 -17.51 -4.67 -31.23
C VAL A 14 -16.69 -3.38 -31.36
N ARG A 15 -15.44 -3.34 -30.86
CA ARG A 15 -14.65 -2.11 -30.85
C ARG A 15 -14.14 -1.79 -32.26
N LYS A 16 -14.11 -0.50 -32.60
CA LYS A 16 -13.58 -0.02 -33.89
C LYS A 16 -12.05 -0.04 -33.96
N LYS A 17 -11.40 0.05 -32.81
CA LYS A 17 -9.95 0.17 -32.67
C LYS A 17 -9.49 -0.75 -31.54
N ASN A 18 -8.28 -1.27 -31.70
CA ASN A 18 -7.61 -2.02 -30.66
C ASN A 18 -6.76 -1.05 -29.82
N GLU A 19 -7.10 -0.90 -28.55
CA GLU A 19 -6.39 -0.07 -27.58
C GLU A 19 -5.42 -0.90 -26.72
N ASP A 20 -5.38 -2.22 -26.91
CA ASP A 20 -4.38 -3.09 -26.30
C ASP A 20 -3.05 -3.08 -27.06
N SER A 21 -1.96 -3.28 -26.33
CA SER A 21 -0.63 -3.46 -26.90
C SER A 21 0.14 -4.58 -26.21
N LEU A 22 0.83 -5.39 -26.99
CA LEU A 22 1.69 -6.47 -26.51
C LEU A 22 3.07 -6.39 -27.13
N GLY A 23 4.06 -6.90 -26.41
CA GLY A 23 5.44 -6.94 -26.88
C GLY A 23 6.20 -8.12 -26.30
N PHE A 24 7.13 -8.65 -27.08
CA PHE A 24 8.11 -9.65 -26.65
C PHE A 24 9.45 -9.31 -27.26
N TRP A 25 10.52 -9.45 -26.49
CA TRP A 25 11.87 -9.31 -27.02
C TRP A 25 12.86 -10.21 -26.29
N GLN A 26 13.75 -10.83 -27.06
CA GLN A 26 14.91 -11.57 -26.56
C GLN A 26 16.09 -11.41 -27.53
N PRO A 27 17.35 -11.49 -27.06
CA PRO A 27 18.51 -11.47 -27.95
C PRO A 27 18.55 -12.66 -28.92
N GLU A 28 18.98 -12.42 -30.16
CA GLU A 28 19.22 -13.44 -31.18
C GLU A 28 20.44 -14.32 -30.82
N GLU A 29 21.50 -13.68 -30.31
CA GLU A 29 22.72 -14.32 -29.83
C GLU A 29 22.47 -15.07 -28.52
N GLU A 30 22.84 -16.36 -28.46
CA GLU A 30 22.65 -17.20 -27.26
C GLU A 30 23.41 -16.65 -26.05
N ALA A 31 24.64 -16.15 -26.25
CA ALA A 31 25.47 -15.60 -25.17
C ALA A 31 24.82 -14.37 -24.52
N GLU A 32 24.29 -13.45 -25.33
CA GLU A 32 23.58 -12.28 -24.80
C GLU A 32 22.27 -12.70 -24.13
N ARG A 33 21.54 -13.66 -24.71
CA ARG A 33 20.30 -14.19 -24.11
C ARG A 33 20.54 -14.80 -22.73
N LEU A 34 21.67 -15.47 -22.52
CA LEU A 34 22.04 -16.03 -21.22
C LEU A 34 22.33 -14.94 -20.17
N GLN A 35 22.89 -13.80 -20.56
CA GLN A 35 23.20 -12.71 -19.63
C GLN A 35 22.02 -11.76 -19.40
N ARG A 36 21.35 -11.33 -20.47
CA ARG A 36 20.28 -10.33 -20.45
C ARG A 36 18.91 -10.93 -20.16
N GLY A 37 18.66 -12.15 -20.63
CA GLY A 37 17.32 -12.75 -20.58
C GLY A 37 16.36 -12.19 -21.63
N ALA A 38 15.07 -12.34 -21.38
CA ALA A 38 13.98 -11.89 -22.27
C ALA A 38 12.95 -11.04 -21.51
N ILE A 39 12.14 -10.29 -22.25
CA ILE A 39 11.05 -9.48 -21.73
C ILE A 39 9.75 -9.77 -22.50
N SER A 40 8.63 -9.86 -21.78
CA SER A 40 7.28 -9.86 -22.35
C SER A 40 6.41 -8.83 -21.63
N VAL A 41 5.58 -8.11 -22.38
CA VAL A 41 4.85 -6.93 -21.92
C VAL A 41 3.44 -6.95 -22.48
N VAL A 42 2.45 -6.63 -21.63
CA VAL A 42 1.06 -6.33 -22.06
C VAL A 42 0.60 -5.04 -21.39
N ALA A 43 -0.14 -4.23 -22.16
CA ALA A 43 -0.77 -3.01 -21.72
C ALA A 43 -2.17 -2.89 -22.35
N ASP A 44 -3.11 -2.38 -21.57
CA ASP A 44 -4.49 -2.09 -21.97
C ASP A 44 -4.72 -0.58 -21.80
N GLY A 45 -5.10 0.08 -22.89
CA GLY A 45 -5.22 1.52 -23.00
C GLY A 45 -6.53 2.06 -22.46
N LEU A 46 -6.47 3.08 -21.60
CA LEU A 46 -7.66 3.74 -21.05
C LEU A 46 -7.81 5.12 -21.70
N GLY A 47 -8.86 5.32 -22.48
CA GLY A 47 -9.13 6.58 -23.16
C GLY A 47 -10.58 7.04 -23.02
N GLY A 48 -10.83 8.08 -22.22
CA GLY A 48 -12.10 8.82 -22.26
C GLY A 48 -12.28 9.65 -23.55
N HIS A 49 -11.19 9.87 -24.30
CA HIS A 49 -11.13 10.71 -25.50
C HIS A 49 -10.11 10.18 -26.55
N GLU A 50 -10.19 8.89 -26.93
CA GLU A 50 -9.51 8.28 -28.10
C GLU A 50 -7.97 8.10 -28.07
N ASN A 51 -7.30 8.21 -26.91
CA ASN A 51 -5.83 8.04 -26.82
C ASN A 51 -5.39 6.74 -26.11
N GLY A 52 -6.28 5.78 -25.89
CA GLY A 52 -5.95 4.54 -25.18
C GLY A 52 -4.85 3.75 -25.89
N ASP A 53 -4.99 3.58 -27.21
CA ASP A 53 -4.01 2.90 -28.06
C ASP A 53 -2.62 3.56 -28.07
N VAL A 54 -2.58 4.89 -28.02
CA VAL A 54 -1.32 5.63 -27.98
C VAL A 54 -0.64 5.41 -26.63
N ALA A 55 -1.41 5.42 -25.54
CA ALA A 55 -0.90 5.21 -24.19
C ALA A 55 -0.32 3.80 -24.01
N SER A 56 -1.07 2.76 -24.40
CA SER A 56 -0.63 1.37 -24.25
C SER A 56 0.57 1.06 -25.14
N LYS A 57 0.55 1.49 -26.41
CA LYS A 57 1.67 1.29 -27.34
C LYS A 57 2.94 1.96 -26.84
N MET A 58 2.85 3.22 -26.40
CA MET A 58 3.99 3.96 -25.86
C MET A 58 4.57 3.29 -24.60
N ALA A 59 3.71 2.79 -23.70
CA ALA A 59 4.18 2.08 -22.52
C ALA A 59 4.93 0.78 -22.86
N VAL A 60 4.43 0.00 -23.83
CA VAL A 60 5.08 -1.24 -24.30
C VAL A 60 6.41 -0.95 -25.00
N ASP A 61 6.42 0.01 -25.93
CA ASP A 61 7.62 0.38 -26.70
C ASP A 61 8.74 0.88 -25.76
N ILE A 62 8.39 1.71 -24.77
CA ILE A 62 9.35 2.20 -23.76
C ILE A 62 9.83 1.08 -22.85
N ALA A 63 8.94 0.16 -22.44
CA ALA A 63 9.35 -0.97 -21.60
C ALA A 63 10.41 -1.84 -22.28
N ILE A 64 10.20 -2.17 -23.56
CA ILE A 64 11.16 -2.95 -24.35
C ILE A 64 12.44 -2.15 -24.58
N ALA A 65 12.35 -0.89 -25.01
CA ALA A 65 13.53 -0.05 -25.27
C ALA A 65 14.38 0.15 -24.01
N THR A 66 13.76 0.37 -22.86
CA THR A 66 14.46 0.48 -21.57
C THR A 66 15.14 -0.85 -21.21
N PHE A 67 14.47 -1.99 -21.38
CA PHE A 67 15.07 -3.31 -21.14
C PHE A 67 16.31 -3.58 -22.02
N GLN A 68 16.24 -3.20 -23.30
CA GLN A 68 17.35 -3.36 -24.26
C GLN A 68 18.56 -2.48 -23.90
N ARG A 69 18.34 -1.25 -23.43
CA ARG A 69 19.42 -0.30 -23.10
C ARG A 69 20.09 -0.55 -21.75
N MET A 70 19.36 -1.14 -20.79
CA MET A 70 19.88 -1.36 -19.44
C MET A 70 21.04 -2.35 -19.44
N ASN A 71 21.98 -2.18 -18.50
CA ASN A 71 23.09 -3.12 -18.33
C ASN A 71 22.55 -4.48 -17.85
N PRO A 72 22.91 -5.62 -18.50
CA PRO A 72 22.52 -6.96 -18.04
C PRO A 72 22.91 -7.26 -16.58
N ALA A 73 23.96 -6.63 -16.05
CA ALA A 73 24.37 -6.76 -14.65
C ALA A 73 23.39 -6.12 -13.65
N ASN A 74 22.48 -5.26 -14.09
CA ASN A 74 21.46 -4.66 -13.22
C ASN A 74 20.47 -5.72 -12.72
N LEU A 75 20.05 -5.60 -11.46
CA LEU A 75 19.06 -6.50 -10.88
C LEU A 75 17.71 -6.35 -11.61
N PRO A 76 16.98 -7.45 -11.88
CA PRO A 76 15.68 -7.38 -12.57
C PRO A 76 14.69 -6.41 -11.94
N LYS A 77 14.68 -6.26 -10.61
CA LYS A 77 13.83 -5.29 -9.90
C LYS A 77 14.20 -3.82 -10.23
N GLN A 78 15.48 -3.52 -10.43
CA GLN A 78 15.94 -2.18 -10.84
C GLN A 78 15.54 -1.90 -12.28
N ILE A 79 15.64 -2.91 -13.16
CA ILE A 79 15.21 -2.82 -14.56
C ILE A 79 13.69 -2.55 -14.61
N LEU A 80 12.89 -3.31 -13.87
CA LEU A 80 11.43 -3.07 -13.76
C LEU A 80 11.14 -1.66 -13.24
N LYS A 81 11.82 -1.20 -12.19
CA LYS A 81 11.63 0.17 -11.70
C LYS A 81 11.87 1.21 -12.79
N GLN A 82 12.98 1.10 -13.52
CA GLN A 82 13.30 2.02 -14.61
C GLN A 82 12.26 1.95 -15.73
N ILE A 83 11.77 0.75 -16.08
CA ILE A 83 10.72 0.55 -17.08
C ILE A 83 9.45 1.31 -16.67
N PHE A 84 8.96 1.10 -15.44
CA PHE A 84 7.73 1.74 -14.97
C PHE A 84 7.88 3.26 -14.83
N ASP A 85 9.00 3.74 -14.32
CA ASP A 85 9.26 5.18 -14.20
C ASP A 85 9.30 5.86 -15.58
N SER A 86 10.01 5.27 -16.54
CA SER A 86 10.13 5.81 -17.91
C SER A 86 8.81 5.74 -18.67
N ALA A 87 8.08 4.61 -18.59
CA ALA A 87 6.78 4.48 -19.25
C ALA A 87 5.75 5.45 -18.64
N ASN A 88 5.72 5.59 -17.31
CA ASN A 88 4.80 6.50 -16.64
C ASN A 88 5.04 7.96 -16.99
N LEU A 89 6.30 8.39 -16.95
CA LEU A 89 6.64 9.77 -17.28
C LEU A 89 6.24 10.10 -18.72
N ALA A 90 6.55 9.23 -19.67
CA ALA A 90 6.22 9.46 -21.07
C ALA A 90 4.72 9.50 -21.34
N VAL A 91 3.94 8.56 -20.78
CA VAL A 91 2.48 8.55 -20.94
C VAL A 91 1.85 9.77 -20.26
N TYR A 92 2.35 10.16 -19.08
CA TYR A 92 1.88 11.34 -18.36
C TYR A 92 2.15 12.63 -19.14
N GLU A 93 3.38 12.82 -19.63
CA GLU A 93 3.77 14.00 -20.41
C GLU A 93 2.98 14.09 -21.72
N ALA A 94 2.81 12.98 -22.43
CA ALA A 94 1.99 12.93 -23.65
C ALA A 94 0.53 13.30 -23.38
N GLY A 95 -0.05 12.82 -22.26
CA GLY A 95 -1.41 13.20 -21.86
C GLY A 95 -1.53 14.68 -21.50
N MET A 96 -0.52 15.26 -20.83
CA MET A 96 -0.51 16.70 -20.52
C MET A 96 -0.33 17.59 -21.75
N ALA A 97 0.32 17.09 -22.79
CA ALA A 97 0.55 17.80 -24.04
C ALA A 97 -0.65 17.76 -25.01
N ASP A 98 -1.67 16.94 -24.77
CA ASP A 98 -2.84 16.85 -25.65
C ASP A 98 -3.68 18.15 -25.57
N PRO A 99 -3.80 18.92 -26.68
CA PRO A 99 -4.59 20.17 -26.72
C PRO A 99 -6.07 19.99 -26.39
N ARG A 100 -6.60 18.76 -26.47
CA ARG A 100 -8.00 18.42 -26.19
C ARG A 100 -8.28 18.21 -24.70
N GLY A 101 -7.25 18.27 -23.84
CA GLY A 101 -7.37 18.09 -22.38
C GLY A 101 -7.59 16.64 -21.93
N GLY A 102 -7.27 15.67 -22.79
CA GLY A 102 -7.45 14.24 -22.50
C GLY A 102 -6.37 13.68 -21.58
N ARG A 103 -6.76 13.02 -20.49
CA ARG A 103 -5.81 12.21 -19.69
C ARG A 103 -5.51 10.91 -20.44
N MET A 104 -4.23 10.60 -20.62
CA MET A 104 -3.75 9.31 -21.14
C MET A 104 -3.41 8.40 -19.98
N ALA A 105 -3.94 7.18 -19.99
CA ALA A 105 -3.61 6.18 -19.00
C ALA A 105 -3.62 4.79 -19.61
N THR A 106 -2.88 3.87 -19.00
CA THR A 106 -2.85 2.46 -19.43
C THR A 106 -2.50 1.54 -18.26
N THR A 107 -2.87 0.27 -18.37
CA THR A 107 -2.28 -0.78 -17.55
C THR A 107 -0.87 -1.13 -18.05
N LEU A 108 -0.07 -1.80 -17.25
CA LEU A 108 1.24 -2.30 -17.67
C LEU A 108 1.63 -3.52 -16.83
N SER A 109 1.80 -4.67 -17.49
CA SER A 109 2.33 -5.90 -16.91
C SER A 109 3.59 -6.31 -17.66
N VAL A 110 4.72 -6.36 -16.96
CA VAL A 110 6.04 -6.68 -17.50
C VAL A 110 6.57 -7.94 -16.85
N CYS A 111 6.97 -8.91 -17.65
CA CYS A 111 7.64 -10.13 -17.24
C CYS A 111 9.08 -10.14 -17.77
N ILE A 112 10.06 -10.28 -16.89
CA ILE A 112 11.47 -10.49 -17.25
C ILE A 112 11.85 -11.93 -16.92
N PHE A 113 12.39 -12.64 -17.91
CA PHE A 113 12.84 -14.02 -17.82
C PHE A 113 14.37 -14.03 -17.76
N ARG A 114 14.95 -14.34 -16.59
CA ARG A 114 16.41 -14.34 -16.39
C ARG A 114 16.81 -15.33 -15.31
N ASP A 115 17.96 -15.98 -15.45
CA ASP A 115 18.56 -16.85 -14.42
C ASP A 115 17.64 -17.97 -13.86
N LYS A 116 16.82 -18.56 -14.73
CA LYS A 116 15.81 -19.58 -14.37
C LYS A 116 14.68 -19.04 -13.48
N GLU A 117 14.52 -17.72 -13.44
CA GLU A 117 13.48 -17.03 -12.67
C GLU A 117 12.64 -16.12 -13.59
N LEU A 118 11.42 -15.88 -13.14
CA LEU A 118 10.48 -14.92 -13.69
C LEU A 118 10.34 -13.76 -12.72
N PHE A 119 10.48 -12.53 -13.21
CA PHE A 119 10.30 -11.30 -12.45
C PHE A 119 9.15 -10.50 -13.05
N ILE A 120 8.17 -10.14 -12.23
CA ILE A 120 6.93 -9.52 -12.68
C ILE A 120 6.82 -8.13 -12.06
N GLY A 121 6.62 -7.12 -12.88
CA GLY A 121 6.16 -5.80 -12.47
C GLY A 121 4.76 -5.54 -13.01
N HIS A 122 3.85 -5.03 -12.18
CA HIS A 122 2.44 -4.93 -12.55
C HIS A 122 1.75 -3.64 -12.05
N VAL A 123 0.97 -3.01 -12.94
CA VAL A 123 0.01 -1.95 -12.64
C VAL A 123 -1.25 -2.12 -13.51
N GLY A 124 -2.43 -2.19 -12.90
CA GLY A 124 -3.72 -2.20 -13.60
C GLY A 124 -4.44 -3.50 -13.31
N ASP A 125 -5.21 -4.02 -14.26
CA ASP A 125 -5.96 -5.28 -14.15
C ASP A 125 -5.65 -6.27 -15.28
N THR A 126 -4.58 -6.03 -16.05
CA THR A 126 -4.02 -7.08 -16.91
C THR A 126 -3.49 -8.23 -16.06
N ARG A 127 -3.72 -9.46 -16.52
CA ARG A 127 -3.43 -10.63 -15.70
C ARG A 127 -2.22 -11.39 -16.22
N VAL A 128 -1.38 -11.84 -15.29
CA VAL A 128 -0.29 -12.79 -15.57
C VAL A 128 -0.61 -14.08 -14.83
N TYR A 129 -0.50 -15.21 -15.52
CA TYR A 129 -0.71 -16.54 -14.96
C TYR A 129 0.48 -17.45 -15.25
N LEU A 130 0.75 -18.38 -14.33
CA LEU A 130 1.61 -19.54 -14.57
C LEU A 130 0.72 -20.76 -14.78
N VAL A 131 0.93 -21.48 -15.88
CA VAL A 131 0.37 -22.81 -16.11
C VAL A 131 1.49 -23.83 -15.96
N ARG A 132 1.31 -24.77 -15.04
CA ARG A 132 2.24 -25.87 -14.76
C ARG A 132 1.45 -27.12 -14.40
N GLN A 133 1.66 -28.20 -15.16
CA GLN A 133 1.03 -29.51 -14.89
C GLN A 133 -0.50 -29.38 -14.73
N GLU A 134 -1.19 -28.79 -15.72
CA GLU A 134 -2.65 -28.58 -15.68
C GLU A 134 -3.15 -27.65 -14.55
N VAL A 135 -2.25 -27.01 -13.79
CA VAL A 135 -2.61 -26.04 -12.75
C VAL A 135 -2.30 -24.64 -13.24
N MET A 136 -3.35 -23.83 -13.40
CA MET A 136 -3.25 -22.40 -13.66
C MET A 136 -3.27 -21.61 -12.36
N ARG A 137 -2.23 -20.81 -12.12
CA ARG A 137 -2.09 -19.94 -10.97
C ARG A 137 -1.93 -18.50 -11.41
N ARG A 138 -2.84 -17.65 -10.97
CA ARG A 138 -2.76 -16.21 -11.15
C ARG A 138 -1.60 -15.61 -10.35
N LEU A 139 -0.79 -14.76 -10.98
CA LEU A 139 0.40 -14.14 -10.41
C LEU A 139 0.21 -12.65 -10.12
N THR A 140 -0.66 -11.91 -10.81
CA THR A 140 -0.95 -10.49 -10.52
C THR A 140 -2.19 -10.31 -9.65
N ASP A 141 -2.34 -9.14 -9.04
CA ASP A 141 -3.53 -8.72 -8.28
C ASP A 141 -4.17 -7.52 -9.02
N ASP A 142 -5.48 -7.53 -9.25
CA ASP A 142 -6.14 -6.45 -10.02
C ASP A 142 -6.14 -5.15 -9.22
N HIS A 143 -5.71 -4.05 -9.85
CA HIS A 143 -5.80 -2.69 -9.31
C HIS A 143 -7.11 -2.01 -9.70
N SER A 144 -8.25 -2.70 -9.62
CA SER A 144 -9.57 -2.14 -9.88
C SER A 144 -10.36 -1.87 -8.60
N TYR A 145 -11.39 -1.03 -8.70
CA TYR A 145 -12.26 -0.69 -7.57
C TYR A 145 -12.96 -1.95 -7.02
N THR A 146 -13.44 -2.82 -7.91
CA THR A 146 -14.12 -4.06 -7.53
C THR A 146 -13.16 -5.10 -6.96
N ALA A 147 -11.93 -5.19 -7.48
CA ALA A 147 -10.91 -6.06 -6.91
C ALA A 147 -10.51 -5.63 -5.49
N MET A 148 -10.45 -4.32 -5.23
CA MET A 148 -10.31 -3.79 -3.87
C MET A 148 -11.49 -4.23 -2.99
N GLN A 149 -12.72 -4.14 -3.48
CA GLN A 149 -13.90 -4.59 -2.72
C GLN A 149 -13.86 -6.09 -2.42
N VAL A 150 -13.45 -6.94 -3.37
CA VAL A 150 -13.28 -8.39 -3.16
C VAL A 150 -12.20 -8.67 -2.13
N LYS A 151 -11.03 -8.04 -2.27
CA LYS A 151 -9.90 -8.19 -1.34
C LYS A 151 -10.30 -7.79 0.09
N LEU A 152 -11.18 -6.81 0.21
CA LEU A 152 -11.75 -6.33 1.47
C LEU A 152 -12.98 -7.11 1.94
N ARG A 153 -13.35 -8.19 1.24
CA ARG A 153 -14.53 -9.04 1.48
C ARG A 153 -15.84 -8.26 1.55
N LEU A 154 -15.92 -7.15 0.82
CA LEU A 154 -17.11 -6.31 0.69
C LEU A 154 -18.10 -6.89 -0.33
N ILE A 155 -17.59 -7.57 -1.36
CA ILE A 155 -18.34 -8.27 -2.40
C ILE A 155 -17.62 -9.57 -2.75
N SER A 156 -18.34 -10.55 -3.28
CA SER A 156 -17.78 -11.78 -3.86
C SER A 156 -17.11 -11.51 -5.21
N GLU A 157 -16.24 -12.43 -5.65
CA GLU A 157 -15.67 -12.36 -7.02
C GLU A 157 -16.75 -12.37 -8.10
N HIS A 158 -17.86 -13.09 -7.86
CA HIS A 158 -18.99 -13.12 -8.79
C HIS A 158 -19.67 -11.74 -8.91
N GLU A 159 -19.91 -11.08 -7.77
CA GLU A 159 -20.47 -9.73 -7.74
C GLU A 159 -19.52 -8.68 -8.34
N ALA A 160 -18.20 -8.85 -8.16
CA ALA A 160 -17.19 -8.00 -8.80
C ALA A 160 -17.24 -8.10 -10.32
N LYS A 161 -17.31 -9.32 -10.87
CA LYS A 161 -17.43 -9.55 -12.33
C LYS A 161 -18.72 -8.94 -12.92
N ALA A 162 -19.81 -8.97 -12.17
CA ALA A 162 -21.09 -8.39 -12.57
C ALA A 162 -21.20 -6.87 -12.34
N SER A 163 -20.24 -6.26 -11.63
CA SER A 163 -20.30 -4.85 -11.25
C SER A 163 -20.02 -3.92 -12.44
N ARG A 164 -20.77 -2.81 -12.50
CA ARG A 164 -20.56 -1.72 -13.46
C ARG A 164 -19.22 -1.00 -13.25
N LEU A 165 -18.61 -1.17 -12.08
CA LEU A 165 -17.33 -0.56 -11.70
C LEU A 165 -16.14 -1.49 -11.94
N ARG A 166 -16.33 -2.63 -12.61
CA ARG A 166 -15.26 -3.62 -12.82
C ARG A 166 -14.04 -3.04 -13.54
N SER A 167 -14.29 -2.19 -14.54
CA SER A 167 -13.26 -1.50 -15.35
C SER A 167 -12.78 -0.18 -14.72
N MET A 168 -13.21 0.16 -13.50
CA MET A 168 -12.74 1.36 -12.81
C MET A 168 -11.40 1.09 -12.13
N LEU A 169 -10.30 1.48 -12.77
CA LEU A 169 -8.96 1.27 -12.24
C LEU A 169 -8.61 2.29 -11.15
N THR A 170 -7.98 1.77 -10.10
CA THR A 170 -7.46 2.53 -8.94
C THR A 170 -5.98 2.88 -9.12
N ARG A 171 -5.27 2.20 -10.02
CA ARG A 171 -3.87 2.47 -10.34
C ARG A 171 -3.57 2.19 -11.80
N THR A 172 -2.95 3.15 -12.47
CA THR A 172 -2.62 3.11 -13.90
C THR A 172 -1.28 3.79 -14.13
N VAL A 173 -0.67 3.52 -15.28
CA VAL A 173 0.49 4.25 -15.81
C VAL A 173 -0.03 5.48 -16.56
N GLY A 174 0.57 6.64 -16.32
CA GLY A 174 0.28 7.89 -17.05
C GLY A 174 -0.76 8.81 -16.42
N ASN A 175 -1.56 8.35 -15.46
CA ASN A 175 -2.57 9.21 -14.79
C ASN A 175 -1.96 10.12 -13.70
N GLU A 176 -0.88 9.68 -13.05
CA GLU A 176 -0.18 10.40 -12.00
C GLU A 176 1.31 10.55 -12.37
N PRO A 177 2.02 11.59 -11.91
CA PRO A 177 3.43 11.80 -12.27
C PRO A 177 4.38 10.74 -11.69
N ILE A 178 3.92 9.96 -10.70
CA ILE A 178 4.68 8.86 -10.09
C ILE A 178 3.79 7.62 -10.04
N VAL A 179 4.32 6.49 -10.48
CA VAL A 179 3.63 5.20 -10.41
C VAL A 179 4.29 4.27 -9.39
N ARG A 180 3.47 3.49 -8.67
CA ARG A 180 3.92 2.37 -7.84
C ARG A 180 3.50 1.06 -8.51
N PHE A 181 4.45 0.20 -8.83
CA PHE A 181 4.15 -1.13 -9.39
C PHE A 181 4.30 -2.21 -8.33
N ASP A 182 3.51 -3.26 -8.49
CA ASP A 182 3.60 -4.47 -7.68
C ASP A 182 4.72 -5.36 -8.23
N TYR A 183 5.52 -5.97 -7.34
CA TYR A 183 6.68 -6.78 -7.72
C TYR A 183 6.55 -8.21 -7.16
N LYS A 184 6.67 -9.20 -8.04
CA LYS A 184 6.73 -10.63 -7.69
C LYS A 184 7.86 -11.32 -8.45
N HIS A 185 8.40 -12.39 -7.88
CA HIS A 185 9.34 -13.25 -8.59
C HIS A 185 9.18 -14.71 -8.16
N LEU A 186 9.55 -15.64 -9.05
CA LEU A 186 9.47 -17.07 -8.82
C LEU A 186 10.44 -17.84 -9.72
N LYS A 187 10.79 -19.05 -9.30
CA LYS A 187 11.58 -19.99 -10.10
C LYS A 187 10.74 -20.65 -11.18
N LEU A 188 11.30 -20.70 -12.39
CA LEU A 188 10.75 -21.36 -13.55
C LEU A 188 11.22 -22.82 -13.63
N MET A 189 10.38 -23.66 -14.21
CA MET A 189 10.66 -25.03 -14.61
C MET A 189 10.56 -25.16 -16.14
N SER A 190 11.19 -26.18 -16.70
CA SER A 190 10.98 -26.51 -18.11
C SER A 190 9.50 -26.88 -18.33
N ARG A 191 8.96 -26.42 -19.45
CA ARG A 191 7.54 -26.48 -19.84
C ARG A 191 6.58 -25.57 -19.08
N ASP A 192 7.07 -24.71 -18.18
CA ASP A 192 6.21 -23.65 -17.63
C ASP A 192 5.70 -22.76 -18.78
N ARG A 193 4.40 -22.46 -18.77
CA ARG A 193 3.76 -21.51 -19.69
C ARG A 193 3.32 -20.28 -18.89
N ILE A 194 3.79 -19.10 -19.29
CA ILE A 194 3.40 -17.82 -18.71
C ILE A 194 2.39 -17.17 -19.65
N VAL A 195 1.19 -16.90 -19.15
CA VAL A 195 0.10 -16.31 -19.92
C VAL A 195 -0.13 -14.89 -19.45
N GLN A 196 -0.17 -13.93 -20.39
CA GLN A 196 -0.53 -12.54 -20.14
C GLN A 196 -1.78 -12.20 -20.97
N CYS A 197 -2.81 -11.63 -20.35
CA CYS A 197 -4.06 -11.31 -21.05
C CYS A 197 -4.79 -10.07 -20.48
N THR A 198 -5.64 -9.48 -21.31
CA THR A 198 -6.50 -8.32 -21.00
C THR A 198 -7.92 -8.75 -20.59
N ASP A 199 -8.72 -7.81 -20.10
CA ASP A 199 -10.05 -8.06 -19.51
C ASP A 199 -11.07 -8.58 -20.51
N GLY A 200 -10.96 -8.18 -21.78
CA GLY A 200 -11.77 -8.74 -22.87
C GLY A 200 -11.60 -10.25 -23.07
N LEU A 201 -10.52 -10.85 -22.54
CA LEU A 201 -10.33 -12.29 -22.49
C LEU A 201 -10.79 -12.88 -21.14
N TYR A 202 -10.19 -12.47 -20.03
CA TYR A 202 -10.38 -13.13 -18.73
C TYR A 202 -11.75 -12.84 -18.08
N CYS A 203 -12.50 -11.83 -18.55
CA CYS A 203 -13.88 -11.62 -18.12
C CYS A 203 -14.86 -12.60 -18.77
N TYR A 204 -14.48 -13.17 -19.92
CA TYR A 204 -15.34 -14.02 -20.75
C TYR A 204 -14.96 -15.50 -20.71
N LEU A 205 -13.71 -15.81 -20.38
CA LEU A 205 -13.21 -17.17 -20.19
C LEU A 205 -12.97 -17.44 -18.70
N SER A 206 -13.36 -18.62 -18.22
CA SER A 206 -13.00 -19.05 -16.87
C SER A 206 -11.51 -19.41 -16.80
N ASP A 207 -10.93 -19.41 -15.60
CA ASP A 207 -9.55 -19.88 -15.40
C ASP A 207 -9.39 -21.36 -15.87
N SER A 208 -10.47 -22.16 -15.81
CA SER A 208 -10.48 -23.52 -16.35
C SER A 208 -10.40 -23.55 -17.88
N ASP A 209 -11.17 -22.70 -18.57
CA ASP A 209 -11.16 -22.62 -20.04
C ASP A 209 -9.78 -22.17 -20.54
N LEU A 210 -9.19 -21.16 -19.86
CA LEU A 210 -7.85 -20.69 -20.14
C LEU A 210 -6.81 -21.80 -19.93
N CYS A 211 -6.88 -22.50 -18.80
CA CYS A 211 -5.95 -23.58 -18.48
C CYS A 211 -6.04 -24.72 -19.49
N GLU A 212 -7.24 -25.13 -19.88
CA GLU A 212 -7.44 -26.22 -20.84
C GLU A 212 -6.84 -25.89 -22.21
N GLY A 213 -7.12 -24.68 -22.73
CA GLY A 213 -6.55 -24.23 -24.00
C GLY A 213 -5.02 -24.11 -23.94
N VAL A 214 -4.49 -23.56 -22.84
CA VAL A 214 -3.05 -23.34 -22.67
C VAL A 214 -2.30 -24.62 -22.38
N ASP A 215 -2.88 -25.67 -21.82
CA ASP A 215 -2.15 -26.90 -21.48
C ASP A 215 -2.18 -27.93 -22.62
N ARG A 216 -3.31 -28.06 -23.32
CA ARG A 216 -3.53 -29.14 -24.31
C ARG A 216 -3.07 -28.85 -25.73
N LEU A 217 -2.95 -27.58 -26.09
CA LEU A 217 -2.66 -27.16 -27.47
C LEU A 217 -1.17 -26.93 -27.71
N ASN A 218 -0.77 -27.00 -28.98
CA ASN A 218 0.54 -26.54 -29.42
C ASN A 218 0.62 -25.01 -29.38
N MET A 219 1.83 -24.46 -29.25
CA MET A 219 2.02 -23.01 -29.06
C MET A 219 1.23 -22.18 -30.09
N ASP A 220 1.33 -22.54 -31.38
CA ASP A 220 0.70 -21.94 -32.57
C ASP A 220 -0.84 -22.01 -32.61
N GLU A 221 -1.42 -22.84 -31.76
CA GLU A 221 -2.86 -23.04 -31.68
C GLU A 221 -3.48 -22.34 -30.47
N ILE A 222 -2.70 -22.06 -29.41
CA ILE A 222 -3.20 -21.54 -28.13
C ILE A 222 -3.87 -20.17 -28.32
N CYS A 223 -3.14 -19.18 -28.84
CA CYS A 223 -3.65 -17.82 -28.93
C CYS A 223 -4.85 -17.72 -29.90
N PRO A 224 -4.82 -18.33 -31.11
CA PRO A 224 -6.00 -18.40 -31.98
C PRO A 224 -7.22 -19.06 -31.33
N TYR A 225 -7.02 -20.16 -30.59
CA TYR A 225 -8.10 -20.88 -29.92
C TYR A 225 -8.76 -20.03 -28.83
N LEU A 226 -7.97 -19.41 -27.94
CA LEU A 226 -8.50 -18.59 -26.84
C LEU A 226 -9.29 -17.38 -27.35
N ILE A 227 -8.79 -16.73 -28.41
CA ILE A 227 -9.50 -15.61 -29.06
C ILE A 227 -10.84 -16.09 -29.64
N ALA A 228 -10.84 -17.19 -30.39
CA ALA A 228 -12.06 -17.73 -30.97
C ALA A 228 -13.08 -18.18 -29.90
N LEU A 229 -12.60 -18.69 -28.77
CA LEU A 229 -13.45 -19.07 -27.64
C LEU A 229 -14.10 -17.84 -27.00
N ALA A 230 -13.35 -16.75 -26.79
CA ALA A 230 -13.89 -15.51 -26.24
C ALA A 230 -14.88 -14.82 -27.21
N GLU A 231 -14.63 -14.86 -28.51
CA GLU A 231 -15.55 -14.35 -29.54
C GLU A 231 -16.89 -15.10 -29.52
N ARG A 232 -16.88 -16.43 -29.32
CA ARG A 232 -18.11 -17.24 -29.16
C ARG A 232 -18.91 -16.85 -27.92
N GLN A 233 -18.24 -16.36 -26.87
CA GLN A 233 -18.88 -15.83 -25.66
C GLN A 233 -19.35 -14.37 -25.82
N LYS A 234 -19.28 -13.81 -27.05
CA LYS A 234 -19.74 -12.46 -27.40
C LYS A 234 -19.08 -11.36 -26.57
N THR A 235 -17.76 -11.44 -26.42
CA THR A 235 -16.94 -10.35 -25.87
C THR A 235 -17.21 -9.02 -26.58
N ASP A 236 -17.30 -7.94 -25.81
CA ASP A 236 -17.55 -6.58 -26.30
C ASP A 236 -16.30 -5.68 -26.22
N ASP A 237 -15.15 -6.22 -25.83
CA ASP A 237 -13.90 -5.48 -25.66
C ASP A 237 -12.74 -5.97 -26.54
N ASN A 238 -11.61 -5.27 -26.46
CA ASN A 238 -10.36 -5.68 -27.10
C ASN A 238 -9.87 -7.03 -26.55
N LEU A 239 -9.34 -7.85 -27.43
CA LEU A 239 -8.97 -9.23 -27.13
C LEU A 239 -7.47 -9.40 -27.30
N SER A 240 -6.75 -9.52 -26.18
CA SER A 240 -5.30 -9.69 -26.20
C SER A 240 -4.82 -10.80 -25.29
N VAL A 241 -3.97 -11.66 -25.84
CA VAL A 241 -3.31 -12.76 -25.13
C VAL A 241 -1.90 -12.96 -25.65
N GLN A 242 -0.98 -13.26 -24.74
CA GLN A 242 0.40 -13.63 -25.02
C GLN A 242 0.78 -14.82 -24.14
N VAL A 243 1.49 -15.79 -24.72
CA VAL A 243 1.97 -16.99 -24.04
C VAL A 243 3.47 -17.12 -24.27
N VAL A 244 4.23 -17.29 -23.19
CA VAL A 244 5.68 -17.58 -23.24
C VAL A 244 5.93 -18.92 -22.59
N GLN A 245 6.51 -19.86 -23.33
CA GLN A 245 6.86 -21.19 -22.86
C GLN A 245 8.36 -21.31 -22.56
N VAL A 246 8.68 -21.90 -21.42
CA VAL A 246 10.06 -22.26 -21.06
C VAL A 246 10.43 -23.60 -21.70
N ASP A 247 10.99 -23.59 -22.92
CA ASP A 247 11.34 -24.83 -23.63
C ASP A 247 12.41 -25.62 -22.88
N ARG A 248 13.49 -24.94 -22.50
CA ARG A 248 14.61 -25.55 -21.80
C ARG A 248 15.33 -24.57 -20.88
N LEU A 249 15.59 -25.02 -19.66
CA LEU A 249 16.52 -24.36 -18.74
C LEU A 249 17.93 -24.85 -19.05
N VAL A 250 18.78 -23.97 -19.57
CA VAL A 250 20.18 -24.29 -19.87
C VAL A 250 20.96 -24.31 -18.55
N GLU A 251 21.65 -25.41 -18.27
CA GLU A 251 22.66 -25.44 -17.20
C GLU A 251 23.96 -24.83 -17.73
N PRO A 252 24.66 -24.00 -16.94
CA PRO A 252 25.95 -23.50 -17.35
C PRO A 252 26.89 -24.69 -17.56
N LYS A 253 27.45 -24.82 -18.78
CA LYS A 253 28.54 -25.76 -19.05
C LYS A 253 29.67 -25.47 -18.07
N HIS A 254 29.93 -26.41 -17.18
CA HIS A 254 31.09 -26.38 -16.30
C HIS A 254 32.35 -26.57 -17.14
N ASP A 255 32.95 -25.47 -17.58
CA ASP A 255 34.34 -25.44 -18.05
C ASP A 255 35.19 -24.61 -17.08
N ARG A 256 35.70 -25.27 -16.03
CA ARG A 256 37.13 -25.34 -15.65
C ARG A 256 37.35 -25.92 -14.24
N PRO A 257 38.54 -26.50 -13.98
CA PRO A 257 38.80 -27.42 -12.87
C PRO A 257 39.09 -26.70 -11.54
N ILE A 258 38.90 -27.45 -10.46
CA ILE A 258 39.34 -27.16 -9.10
C ILE A 258 40.87 -27.10 -9.07
N SER A 259 41.46 -25.89 -9.05
CA SER A 259 42.71 -25.57 -8.35
C SER A 259 43.09 -24.12 -8.63
N LEU A 260 42.79 -23.19 -7.71
CA LEU A 260 43.51 -21.93 -7.42
C LEU A 260 42.69 -21.05 -6.45
N LEU A 261 42.27 -21.60 -5.31
CA LEU A 261 41.78 -20.80 -4.18
C LEU A 261 42.32 -21.38 -2.86
N LYS A 262 43.64 -21.21 -2.68
CA LYS A 262 44.25 -21.06 -1.36
C LYS A 262 45.36 -20.01 -1.45
N LYS A 263 45.13 -18.90 -0.75
CA LYS A 263 46.04 -17.79 -0.44
C LYS A 263 46.51 -16.88 -1.60
N ALA A 264 45.65 -15.91 -1.91
CA ALA A 264 45.99 -14.49 -1.85
C ALA A 264 44.77 -13.83 -1.15
N GLY A 265 44.91 -13.29 0.06
CA GLY A 265 45.22 -11.87 0.22
C GLY A 265 43.93 -11.07 0.14
N GLY A 266 43.40 -10.66 1.29
CA GLY A 266 42.15 -9.90 1.38
C GLY A 266 42.19 -8.57 0.62
N GLY A 267 41.10 -8.27 -0.06
CA GLY A 267 40.81 -7.02 -0.77
C GLY A 267 39.41 -7.14 -1.42
N PRO A 268 38.56 -6.10 -1.39
CA PRO A 268 37.14 -6.26 -1.08
C PRO A 268 36.27 -6.64 -2.28
N THR A 269 35.45 -7.67 -2.07
CA THR A 269 34.17 -7.86 -2.76
C THR A 269 33.20 -6.76 -2.29
N THR A 270 32.93 -5.78 -3.14
CA THR A 270 31.89 -4.77 -2.88
C THR A 270 30.52 -5.39 -3.08
N SER A 271 30.07 -6.14 -2.07
CA SER A 271 28.65 -6.42 -1.85
C SER A 271 27.93 -5.09 -1.67
N MET A 272 27.03 -4.71 -2.58
CA MET A 272 26.09 -3.60 -2.39
C MET A 272 24.97 -4.01 -1.40
N SER A 273 25.37 -4.47 -0.22
CA SER A 273 24.57 -4.60 0.98
C SER A 273 25.23 -3.74 2.06
N ASN A 274 24.87 -2.45 2.11
CA ASN A 274 25.24 -1.52 3.19
C ASN A 274 24.42 -1.80 4.47
N GLU A 275 24.28 -3.07 4.84
CA GLU A 275 23.69 -3.46 6.11
C GLU A 275 24.81 -3.45 7.15
N VAL A 276 24.66 -2.60 8.16
CA VAL A 276 25.64 -2.46 9.24
C VAL A 276 25.60 -3.72 10.10
N LYS A 277 26.75 -4.32 10.36
CA LYS A 277 26.89 -5.57 11.10
C LYS A 277 27.28 -5.30 12.55
N SER A 278 27.02 -6.29 13.40
CA SER A 278 27.57 -6.31 14.77
C SER A 278 29.10 -6.19 14.70
N GLY A 279 29.66 -5.33 15.54
CA GLY A 279 31.09 -4.97 15.56
C GLY A 279 31.47 -3.80 14.64
N ASP A 280 30.59 -3.34 13.75
CA ASP A 280 30.87 -2.18 12.92
C ASP A 280 30.89 -0.89 13.77
N LEU A 281 31.79 0.03 13.41
CA LEU A 281 31.96 1.31 14.11
C LEU A 281 31.50 2.46 13.23
N ILE A 282 30.45 3.18 13.64
CA ILE A 282 29.92 4.34 12.92
C ILE A 282 30.58 5.61 13.45
N ASP A 283 31.15 6.42 12.54
CA ASP A 283 31.81 7.71 12.82
C ASP A 283 32.81 7.65 13.98
N ALA A 284 33.53 6.53 14.10
CA ALA A 284 34.48 6.24 15.18
C ALA A 284 33.91 6.33 16.61
N ARG A 285 32.58 6.43 16.76
CA ARG A 285 31.91 6.67 18.05
C ARG A 285 30.98 5.53 18.45
N PHE A 286 30.17 5.02 17.54
CA PHE A 286 29.11 4.08 17.88
C PHE A 286 29.44 2.68 17.41
N GLU A 287 29.71 1.79 18.37
CA GLU A 287 29.99 0.38 18.10
C GLU A 287 28.69 -0.42 18.10
N ILE A 288 28.37 -1.05 16.98
CA ILE A 288 27.09 -1.72 16.77
C ILE A 288 27.09 -3.07 17.48
N GLU A 289 26.14 -3.29 18.38
CA GLU A 289 26.02 -4.55 19.11
C GLU A 289 25.09 -5.52 18.37
N SER A 290 23.89 -5.07 18.01
CA SER A 290 22.88 -5.93 17.40
C SER A 290 21.81 -5.15 16.64
N VAL A 291 21.01 -5.83 15.83
CA VAL A 291 19.84 -5.24 15.16
C VAL A 291 18.64 -5.32 16.10
N ILE A 292 17.98 -4.19 16.36
CA ILE A 292 16.74 -4.12 17.15
C ILE A 292 15.54 -4.42 16.25
N SER A 293 15.46 -3.75 15.09
CA SER A 293 14.32 -3.87 14.18
C SER A 293 14.68 -3.48 12.76
N ARG A 294 13.96 -4.07 11.80
CA ARG A 294 14.05 -3.73 10.37
C ARG A 294 12.66 -3.33 9.90
N SER A 295 12.57 -2.15 9.28
CA SER A 295 11.35 -1.67 8.63
C SER A 295 11.56 -1.59 7.12
N GLY A 296 10.54 -1.13 6.36
CA GLY A 296 10.68 -0.86 4.92
C GLY A 296 11.49 0.39 4.57
N MET A 297 11.81 1.26 5.53
CA MET A 297 12.49 2.55 5.29
C MET A 297 13.84 2.68 6.00
N ALA A 298 14.02 2.01 7.13
CA ALA A 298 15.24 2.09 7.95
C ALA A 298 15.45 0.81 8.77
N SER A 299 16.69 0.58 9.18
CA SER A 299 17.07 -0.40 10.20
C SER A 299 17.43 0.32 11.51
N ILE A 300 17.04 -0.24 12.64
CA ILE A 300 17.35 0.26 13.98
C ILE A 300 18.30 -0.72 14.66
N TYR A 301 19.40 -0.21 15.18
CA TYR A 301 20.48 -0.98 15.79
C TYR A 301 20.67 -0.58 17.25
N LYS A 302 21.01 -1.54 18.10
CA LYS A 302 21.57 -1.31 19.42
C LYS A 302 23.06 -1.06 19.26
N ALA A 303 23.58 -0.02 19.88
CA ALA A 303 25.00 0.32 19.81
C ALA A 303 25.50 0.84 21.17
N LYS A 304 26.81 0.73 21.38
CA LYS A 304 27.51 1.35 22.49
C LYS A 304 28.17 2.64 22.02
N ASP A 305 27.84 3.75 22.68
CA ASP A 305 28.52 5.03 22.46
C ASP A 305 29.87 5.00 23.19
N ARG A 306 30.98 4.98 22.44
CA ARG A 306 32.33 4.91 23.00
C ARG A 306 32.75 6.18 23.74
N GLN A 307 32.08 7.31 23.52
CA GLN A 307 32.38 8.55 24.25
C GLN A 307 31.77 8.57 25.65
N THR A 308 30.55 8.06 25.80
CA THR A 308 29.80 8.09 27.07
C THR A 308 29.79 6.75 27.81
N GLY A 309 30.07 5.66 27.09
CA GLY A 309 29.94 4.28 27.58
C GLY A 309 28.50 3.76 27.62
N GLN A 310 27.52 4.58 27.27
CA GLN A 310 26.09 4.25 27.35
C GLN A 310 25.59 3.51 26.11
N LEU A 311 24.51 2.73 26.29
CA LEU A 311 23.79 2.12 25.19
C LEU A 311 22.90 3.14 24.49
N VAL A 312 22.87 3.07 23.16
CA VAL A 312 22.07 3.95 22.30
C VAL A 312 21.35 3.14 21.23
N ALA A 313 20.25 3.67 20.72
CA ALA A 313 19.58 3.14 19.54
C ALA A 313 19.91 4.01 18.32
N ILE A 314 20.30 3.37 17.22
CA ILE A 314 20.72 4.05 15.98
C ILE A 314 19.80 3.63 14.85
N LYS A 315 19.04 4.59 14.32
CA LYS A 315 18.18 4.41 13.14
C LYS A 315 18.95 4.85 11.91
N ILE A 316 19.13 3.94 10.96
CA ILE A 316 19.88 4.15 9.72
C ILE A 316 18.93 3.93 8.53
N PRO A 317 18.71 4.92 7.65
CA PRO A 317 17.89 4.75 6.46
C PRO A 317 18.58 3.84 5.44
N TYR A 318 17.80 3.14 4.62
CA TYR A 318 18.39 2.39 3.50
C TYR A 318 18.92 3.36 2.42
N MET A 319 20.05 3.02 1.79
CA MET A 319 20.71 3.85 0.74
C MET A 319 19.78 4.27 -0.41
N GLN A 320 18.73 3.48 -0.68
CA GLN A 320 17.72 3.76 -1.72
C GLN A 320 16.82 4.97 -1.36
N LEU A 321 16.74 5.34 -0.08
CA LEU A 321 16.05 6.55 0.39
C LEU A 321 16.98 7.77 0.49
N GLU A 322 18.31 7.58 0.57
CA GLU A 322 19.27 8.70 0.48
C GLU A 322 19.25 9.37 -0.91
N SER A 323 18.82 8.62 -1.92
CA SER A 323 18.65 9.08 -3.31
C SER A 323 17.23 9.59 -3.63
N ASP A 324 16.29 9.52 -2.68
CA ASP A 324 14.98 10.19 -2.75
C ASP A 324 15.04 11.48 -1.91
N PRO A 325 15.10 12.68 -2.54
CA PRO A 325 15.18 13.95 -1.83
C PRO A 325 14.04 14.15 -0.83
N ALA A 326 12.85 13.58 -1.08
CA ALA A 326 11.72 13.68 -0.18
C ALA A 326 11.88 12.77 1.05
N ALA A 327 12.42 11.56 0.90
CA ALA A 327 12.74 10.68 2.03
C ALA A 327 13.87 11.22 2.89
N PHE A 328 14.93 11.69 2.25
CA PHE A 328 16.06 12.32 2.92
C PHE A 328 15.63 13.54 3.74
N SER A 329 14.87 14.46 3.14
CA SER A 329 14.33 15.64 3.83
C SER A 329 13.40 15.27 5.00
N ARG A 330 12.62 14.19 4.88
CA ARG A 330 11.77 13.67 5.97
C ARG A 330 12.62 13.15 7.14
N PHE A 331 13.64 12.36 6.85
CA PHE A 331 14.54 11.79 7.85
C PHE A 331 15.31 12.88 8.61
N GLN A 332 15.81 13.89 7.87
CA GLN A 332 16.48 15.05 8.46
C GLN A 332 15.54 15.84 9.37
N ARG A 333 14.31 16.11 8.92
CA ARG A 333 13.31 16.82 9.71
C ARG A 333 12.90 16.07 10.97
N GLU A 334 12.84 14.73 10.92
CA GLU A 334 12.61 13.89 12.11
C GLU A 334 13.72 14.08 13.15
N ALA A 335 14.99 14.07 12.71
CA ALA A 335 16.13 14.32 13.59
C ALA A 335 16.09 15.73 14.21
N GLU A 336 15.85 16.75 13.38
CA GLU A 336 15.80 18.16 13.82
C GLU A 336 14.70 18.39 14.86
N ILE A 337 13.50 17.84 14.64
CA ILE A 337 12.39 17.96 15.58
C ILE A 337 12.69 17.21 16.87
N GLY A 338 13.27 16.00 16.77
CA GLY A 338 13.65 15.22 17.95
C GLY A 338 14.66 15.94 18.84
N GLU A 339 15.62 16.66 18.26
CA GLU A 339 16.59 17.49 19.00
C GLU A 339 15.95 18.67 19.76
N LEU A 340 14.75 19.13 19.36
CA LEU A 340 14.03 20.21 20.04
C LEU A 340 13.22 19.74 21.25
N LEU A 341 12.95 18.43 21.35
CA LEU A 341 12.08 17.87 22.38
C LEU A 341 12.91 17.29 23.53
N ASN A 342 12.80 17.87 24.72
CA ASN A 342 13.41 17.38 25.95
C ASN A 342 12.35 17.26 27.05
N HIS A 343 11.87 16.05 27.30
CA HIS A 343 10.84 15.76 28.29
C HIS A 343 11.00 14.31 28.81
N PRO A 344 10.80 14.01 30.10
CA PRO A 344 11.03 12.67 30.68
C PRO A 344 10.17 11.56 30.05
N ASN A 345 9.02 11.91 29.48
CA ASN A 345 8.12 10.96 28.79
C ASN A 345 8.27 10.94 27.27
N ILE A 346 9.32 11.55 26.72
CA ILE A 346 9.64 11.56 25.28
C ILE A 346 11.03 10.96 25.10
N ILE A 347 11.20 10.07 24.10
CA ILE A 347 12.51 9.50 23.82
C ILE A 347 13.55 10.59 23.51
N LYS A 348 14.70 10.52 24.16
CA LYS A 348 15.76 11.52 24.06
C LYS A 348 16.61 11.31 22.82
N PHE A 349 16.72 12.35 22.00
CA PHE A 349 17.61 12.39 20.83
C PHE A 349 19.02 12.82 21.26
N ILE A 350 20.03 12.19 20.66
CA ILE A 350 21.44 12.49 20.92
C ILE A 350 21.99 13.20 19.67
N LYS A 351 22.33 14.48 19.84
CA LYS A 351 22.96 15.28 18.80
C LYS A 351 24.35 14.76 18.49
N VAL A 352 24.63 14.55 17.20
CA VAL A 352 25.94 14.12 16.71
C VAL A 352 26.41 15.09 15.62
N PRO A 353 27.48 15.87 15.85
CA PRO A 353 28.04 16.76 14.82
C PRO A 353 28.85 15.97 13.79
N ASN A 354 29.02 16.52 12.59
CA ASN A 354 29.93 16.04 11.55
C ASN A 354 29.75 14.55 11.18
N LYS A 355 28.51 14.13 10.95
CA LYS A 355 28.19 12.74 10.60
C LYS A 355 28.76 12.36 9.23
N GLY A 356 29.40 11.20 9.11
CA GLY A 356 29.93 10.66 7.84
C GLY A 356 28.84 10.03 6.94
N ARG A 357 27.66 9.76 7.52
CA ARG A 357 26.46 9.27 6.83
C ARG A 357 25.19 9.70 7.57
N GLN A 358 24.02 9.53 6.98
CA GLN A 358 22.77 9.83 7.69
C GLN A 358 22.40 8.73 8.69
N TYR A 359 22.12 9.14 9.93
CA TYR A 359 21.53 8.32 10.98
C TYR A 359 20.95 9.21 12.09
N ILE A 360 20.00 8.66 12.85
CA ILE A 360 19.45 9.25 14.07
C ILE A 360 19.94 8.42 15.25
N VAL A 361 20.37 9.09 16.32
CA VAL A 361 20.77 8.44 17.58
C VAL A 361 19.80 8.87 18.66
N THR A 362 19.27 7.90 19.39
CA THR A 362 18.46 8.12 20.58
C THR A 362 19.05 7.35 21.76
N GLU A 363 18.58 7.66 22.97
CA GLU A 363 18.78 6.75 24.09
C GLU A 363 18.26 5.34 23.75
N TYR A 364 18.90 4.32 24.29
CA TYR A 364 18.39 2.96 24.27
C TYR A 364 17.49 2.75 25.48
N LEU A 365 16.28 2.25 25.24
CA LEU A 365 15.29 1.99 26.27
C LEU A 365 15.17 0.49 26.50
N GLU A 366 15.28 0.09 27.76
CA GLU A 366 15.01 -1.29 28.21
C GLU A 366 13.55 -1.37 28.65
N GLY A 367 12.77 -2.22 27.97
CA GLY A 367 11.32 -2.32 28.18
C GLY A 367 10.59 -2.90 26.98
N LYS A 368 9.27 -2.76 26.98
CA LYS A 368 8.38 -3.27 25.93
C LYS A 368 7.40 -2.19 25.45
N PRO A 369 6.99 -2.20 24.16
CA PRO A 369 5.88 -1.39 23.69
C PRO A 369 4.59 -1.70 24.46
N LEU A 370 3.75 -0.69 24.70
CA LEU A 370 2.45 -0.82 25.35
C LEU A 370 1.56 -1.82 24.61
N SER A 371 1.68 -1.95 23.29
CA SER A 371 0.99 -3.00 22.53
C SER A 371 1.32 -4.41 23.00
N THR A 372 2.58 -4.66 23.40
CA THR A 372 2.99 -5.97 23.92
C THR A 372 2.44 -6.17 25.32
N VAL A 373 2.44 -5.13 26.14
CA VAL A 373 1.82 -5.15 27.47
C VAL A 373 0.33 -5.45 27.37
N LEU A 374 -0.40 -4.82 26.45
CA LEU A 374 -1.83 -5.08 26.22
C LEU A 374 -2.11 -6.51 25.70
N ASN A 375 -1.18 -7.11 24.96
CA ASN A 375 -1.32 -8.51 24.56
C ASN A 375 -1.13 -9.48 25.73
N GLU A 376 -0.28 -9.13 26.70
CA GLU A 376 0.01 -9.92 27.90
C GLU A 376 -1.06 -9.71 29.00
N LEU A 377 -1.56 -8.47 29.14
CA LEU A 377 -2.45 -8.03 30.19
C LEU A 377 -3.52 -7.08 29.61
N ARG A 378 -4.73 -7.60 29.35
CA ARG A 378 -5.90 -6.81 28.93
C ARG A 378 -7.19 -7.30 29.59
N PRO A 379 -8.07 -6.40 30.07
CA PRO A 379 -7.82 -4.96 30.24
C PRO A 379 -6.71 -4.70 31.28
N LEU A 380 -6.11 -3.50 31.25
CA LEU A 380 -5.19 -3.06 32.29
C LEU A 380 -5.95 -2.65 33.55
N PRO A 381 -5.31 -2.76 34.74
CA PRO A 381 -5.84 -2.12 35.94
C PRO A 381 -6.10 -0.64 35.68
N ILE A 382 -7.27 -0.17 36.10
CA ILE A 382 -7.73 1.21 35.85
C ILE A 382 -6.73 2.27 36.34
N PRO A 383 -6.14 2.17 37.55
CA PRO A 383 -5.14 3.13 38.01
C PRO A 383 -3.94 3.23 37.05
N ASP A 384 -3.47 2.09 36.54
CA ASP A 384 -2.32 2.05 35.62
C ASP A 384 -2.67 2.69 34.28
N ALA A 385 -3.86 2.40 33.73
CA ALA A 385 -4.34 2.99 32.48
C ALA A 385 -4.46 4.53 32.58
N VAL A 386 -5.00 5.03 33.71
CA VAL A 386 -5.10 6.47 33.99
C VAL A 386 -3.72 7.11 34.12
N GLN A 387 -2.80 6.47 34.86
CA GLN A 387 -1.44 6.98 35.05
C GLN A 387 -0.67 7.05 33.72
N ILE A 388 -0.74 6.00 32.90
CA ILE A 388 -0.14 5.96 31.56
C ILE A 388 -0.70 7.10 30.70
N ALA A 389 -2.03 7.26 30.65
CA ALA A 389 -2.66 8.32 29.86
C ALA A 389 -2.25 9.72 30.34
N SER A 390 -2.16 9.95 31.66
CA SER A 390 -1.72 11.21 32.24
C SER A 390 -0.28 11.58 31.85
N TYR A 391 0.65 10.61 31.88
CA TYR A 391 2.02 10.80 31.42
C TYR A 391 2.11 11.04 29.91
N VAL A 392 1.29 10.36 29.10
CA VAL A 392 1.19 10.64 27.66
C VAL A 392 0.65 12.04 27.42
N CYS A 393 -0.35 12.51 28.18
CA CYS A 393 -0.82 13.89 28.09
C CYS A 393 0.28 14.92 28.38
N ALA A 394 1.14 14.68 29.38
CA ALA A 394 2.26 15.55 29.69
C ALA A 394 3.27 15.63 28.52
N ALA A 395 3.61 14.48 27.92
CA ALA A 395 4.46 14.44 26.73
C ALA A 395 3.82 15.16 25.53
N LEU A 396 2.54 14.91 25.23
CA LEU A 396 1.83 15.57 24.13
C LEU A 396 1.77 17.08 24.34
N ALA A 397 1.49 17.54 25.56
CA ALA A 397 1.50 18.97 25.88
C ALA A 397 2.85 19.62 25.57
N HIS A 398 3.96 18.96 25.94
CA HIS A 398 5.32 19.42 25.63
C HIS A 398 5.56 19.47 24.11
N MET A 399 5.15 18.45 23.35
CA MET A 399 5.25 18.44 21.88
C MET A 399 4.45 19.58 21.25
N HIS A 400 3.20 19.78 21.69
CA HIS A 400 2.28 20.79 21.19
C HIS A 400 2.78 22.22 21.46
N GLN A 401 3.41 22.46 22.62
CA GLN A 401 4.08 23.73 22.93
C GLN A 401 5.20 24.05 21.91
N HIS A 402 5.90 23.04 21.43
CA HIS A 402 6.94 23.15 20.40
C HIS A 402 6.39 23.07 18.96
N LYS A 403 5.06 23.15 18.77
CA LYS A 403 4.36 23.07 17.47
C LYS A 403 4.58 21.75 16.73
N VAL A 404 4.83 20.68 17.49
CA VAL A 404 4.96 19.31 16.98
C VAL A 404 3.69 18.55 17.32
N VAL A 405 3.01 18.01 16.29
CA VAL A 405 1.84 17.13 16.45
C VAL A 405 2.26 15.72 16.07
N HIS A 406 1.96 14.73 16.92
CA HIS A 406 2.43 13.35 16.77
C HIS A 406 1.78 12.64 15.56
N ARG A 407 0.47 12.76 15.40
CA ARG A 407 -0.36 12.22 14.29
C ARG A 407 -0.38 10.69 14.07
N ASP A 408 0.46 9.94 14.75
CA ASP A 408 0.46 8.45 14.71
C ASP A 408 0.54 7.86 16.12
N LEU A 409 -0.19 8.44 17.08
CA LEU A 409 -0.15 7.95 18.47
C LEU A 409 -0.94 6.62 18.56
N LYS A 410 -0.28 5.59 19.10
CA LYS A 410 -0.80 4.22 19.23
C LYS A 410 0.03 3.41 20.23
N PRO A 411 -0.43 2.26 20.73
CA PRO A 411 0.28 1.49 21.75
C PRO A 411 1.67 1.01 21.31
N GLN A 412 1.92 0.81 20.01
CA GLN A 412 3.26 0.45 19.51
C GLN A 412 4.28 1.59 19.65
N ASN A 413 3.80 2.84 19.78
CA ASN A 413 4.62 4.06 19.86
C ASN A 413 4.74 4.58 21.31
N ILE A 414 4.31 3.80 22.30
CA ILE A 414 4.48 4.09 23.73
C ILE A 414 5.29 2.93 24.31
N MET A 415 6.47 3.21 24.87
CA MET A 415 7.31 2.22 25.51
C MET A 415 7.14 2.29 27.02
N ILE A 416 6.88 1.15 27.64
CA ILE A 416 6.91 0.96 29.10
C ILE A 416 8.28 0.39 29.44
N CYS A 417 9.06 1.13 30.22
CA CYS A 417 10.41 0.79 30.60
C CYS A 417 10.43 -0.09 31.85
N ASP A 418 11.46 -0.91 31.99
CA ASP A 418 11.61 -1.84 33.13
C ASP A 418 11.79 -1.10 34.48
N ASP A 419 12.20 0.17 34.43
CA ASP A 419 12.28 1.08 35.58
C ASP A 419 10.91 1.66 36.01
N GLY A 420 9.81 1.22 35.38
CA GLY A 420 8.44 1.65 35.66
C GLY A 420 8.05 2.98 35.00
N THR A 421 8.92 3.54 34.17
CA THR A 421 8.65 4.81 33.49
C THR A 421 8.18 4.60 32.05
N LEU A 422 7.71 5.66 31.37
CA LEU A 422 7.26 5.57 29.97
C LEU A 422 7.91 6.59 29.06
N ARG A 423 8.12 6.23 27.79
CA ARG A 423 8.62 7.08 26.69
C ARG A 423 7.70 6.96 25.48
N ILE A 424 7.30 8.09 24.89
CA ILE A 424 6.77 8.11 23.53
C ILE A 424 7.93 7.92 22.56
N ILE A 425 7.79 6.95 21.65
CA ILE A 425 8.77 6.59 20.62
C ILE A 425 8.14 6.85 19.24
N ASP A 426 8.89 7.49 18.33
CA ASP A 426 8.48 7.84 16.94
C ASP A 426 7.35 8.88 16.81
N PHE A 427 7.68 10.12 16.44
CA PHE A 427 6.74 11.25 16.35
C PHE A 427 5.95 11.35 15.04
N GLY A 428 5.88 10.30 14.20
CA GLY A 428 5.00 10.25 13.03
C GLY A 428 5.27 11.31 11.94
N ILE A 429 6.38 12.05 12.03
CA ILE A 429 6.74 13.19 11.18
C ILE A 429 6.84 12.78 9.70
N ALA A 430 7.42 11.60 9.43
CA ALA A 430 7.57 11.04 8.09
C ALA A 430 6.22 10.62 7.44
N LYS A 431 5.21 10.27 8.25
CA LYS A 431 3.88 9.82 7.79
C LYS A 431 2.95 10.97 7.40
N SER A 432 3.15 12.17 7.97
CA SER A 432 2.28 13.34 7.71
C SER A 432 2.25 13.81 6.26
N THR A 433 3.31 13.55 5.48
CA THR A 433 3.37 13.87 4.05
C THR A 433 2.76 12.75 3.20
N GLU A 434 2.82 11.50 3.64
CA GLU A 434 2.09 10.37 3.02
C GLU A 434 0.58 10.48 3.26
N MET A 435 0.14 10.99 4.41
CA MET A 435 -1.27 11.30 4.68
C MET A 435 -1.87 12.33 3.72
N ARG A 436 -1.08 13.30 3.22
CA ARG A 436 -1.55 14.21 2.16
C ARG A 436 -1.82 13.51 0.82
N ARG A 437 -1.27 12.30 0.62
CA ARG A 437 -1.43 11.47 -0.59
C ARG A 437 -2.30 10.23 -0.36
N LEU A 438 -2.83 10.04 0.85
CA LEU A 438 -3.79 8.99 1.19
C LEU A 438 -5.17 9.39 0.65
N THR A 439 -5.35 9.27 -0.66
CA THR A 439 -6.66 8.98 -1.23
C THR A 439 -6.96 7.49 -1.01
N PHE A 440 -8.25 7.13 -0.98
CA PHE A 440 -8.77 5.77 -0.72
C PHE A 440 -8.06 4.60 -1.45
N ALA A 441 -7.25 4.87 -2.49
CA ALA A 441 -6.49 3.91 -3.28
C ALA A 441 -5.09 3.53 -2.73
N GLY A 442 -4.60 4.18 -1.66
CA GLY A 442 -3.22 4.05 -1.19
C GLY A 442 -2.95 3.08 -0.02
N PHE A 443 -3.96 2.43 0.55
CA PHE A 443 -3.80 1.62 1.77
C PHE A 443 -3.25 0.22 1.47
N THR A 444 -2.13 -0.16 2.09
CA THR A 444 -1.66 -1.55 2.14
C THR A 444 -1.74 -2.07 3.58
N PRO A 445 -2.03 -3.36 3.82
CA PRO A 445 -2.02 -3.96 5.17
C PRO A 445 -0.66 -3.82 5.90
N ALA A 446 0.41 -3.50 5.17
CA ALA A 446 1.74 -3.24 5.72
C ALA A 446 1.91 -1.86 6.38
N MET A 447 0.91 -0.95 6.31
CA MET A 447 0.96 0.39 6.93
C MET A 447 0.47 0.44 8.40
N GLY A 448 0.10 -0.69 8.99
CA GLY A 448 -0.41 -0.79 10.36
C GLY A 448 -1.93 -0.60 10.45
N THR A 449 -2.53 -1.09 11.54
CA THR A 449 -3.98 -1.07 11.75
C THR A 449 -4.46 0.36 12.07
N PRO A 450 -5.52 0.87 11.43
CA PRO A 450 -6.00 2.26 11.61
C PRO A 450 -6.78 2.49 12.91
N ASP A 451 -6.56 1.66 13.93
CA ASP A 451 -7.40 1.51 15.11
C ASP A 451 -7.37 2.70 16.08
N TYR A 452 -6.50 3.68 15.84
CA TYR A 452 -6.36 4.87 16.69
C TYR A 452 -6.48 6.18 15.91
N MET A 453 -6.71 6.12 14.58
CA MET A 453 -6.78 7.31 13.73
C MET A 453 -7.98 8.19 14.06
N ALA A 454 -7.76 9.51 14.09
CA ALA A 454 -8.83 10.48 14.26
C ALA A 454 -9.71 10.63 12.99
N PRO A 455 -11.00 10.99 13.11
CA PRO A 455 -11.91 11.14 11.97
C PRO A 455 -11.41 12.10 10.88
N GLU A 456 -10.73 13.17 11.26
CA GLU A 456 -10.12 14.13 10.34
C GLU A 456 -8.98 13.52 9.52
N GLN A 457 -8.20 12.60 10.08
CA GLN A 457 -7.14 11.90 9.37
C GLN A 457 -7.72 10.93 8.34
N VAL A 458 -8.81 10.23 8.69
CA VAL A 458 -9.55 9.37 7.75
C VAL A 458 -10.13 10.19 6.59
N LYS A 459 -10.55 11.44 6.85
CA LYS A 459 -11.01 12.39 5.83
C LYS A 459 -9.88 13.02 5.01
N GLY A 460 -8.62 12.60 5.20
CA GLY A 460 -7.45 13.15 4.52
C GLY A 460 -7.06 14.57 4.96
N LYS A 461 -7.63 15.07 6.06
CA LYS A 461 -7.24 16.36 6.65
C LYS A 461 -5.99 16.17 7.50
N ARG A 462 -5.14 17.19 7.55
CA ARG A 462 -3.85 17.15 8.27
C ARG A 462 -4.01 16.98 9.80
N GLY A 463 -5.14 17.46 10.35
CA GLY A 463 -5.36 17.52 11.79
C GLY A 463 -4.44 18.50 12.52
N ASP A 464 -4.85 18.88 13.73
CA ASP A 464 -4.09 19.71 14.67
C ASP A 464 -3.80 18.92 15.96
N GLU A 465 -3.38 19.59 17.03
CA GLU A 465 -3.06 18.99 18.34
C GLU A 465 -4.17 18.08 18.88
N ARG A 466 -5.43 18.36 18.54
CA ARG A 466 -6.62 17.62 19.00
C ARG A 466 -6.76 16.24 18.32
N THR A 467 -5.97 15.99 17.27
CA THR A 467 -5.80 14.68 16.64
C THR A 467 -5.14 13.69 17.60
N ASP A 468 -4.11 14.14 18.32
CA ASP A 468 -3.37 13.30 19.27
C ASP A 468 -4.23 12.98 20.49
N ILE A 469 -5.06 13.94 20.92
CA ILE A 469 -6.03 13.76 22.02
C ILE A 469 -7.05 12.67 21.68
N TYR A 470 -7.61 12.68 20.47
CA TYR A 470 -8.50 11.61 20.01
C TYR A 470 -7.81 10.25 20.02
N SER A 471 -6.59 10.21 19.49
CA SER A 471 -5.79 8.98 19.41
C SER A 471 -5.49 8.43 20.81
N LEU A 472 -5.19 9.30 21.78
CA LEU A 472 -5.01 8.94 23.18
C LEU A 472 -6.32 8.45 23.82
N GLY A 473 -7.46 9.07 23.51
CA GLY A 473 -8.77 8.59 23.92
C GLY A 473 -9.03 7.16 23.43
N ALA A 474 -8.69 6.86 22.18
CA ALA A 474 -8.80 5.51 21.61
C ALA A 474 -7.85 4.50 22.29
N VAL A 475 -6.62 4.90 22.63
CA VAL A 475 -5.68 4.08 23.40
C VAL A 475 -6.22 3.82 24.81
N LEU A 476 -6.71 4.85 25.51
CA LEU A 476 -7.27 4.72 26.86
C LEU A 476 -8.54 3.85 26.88
N TYR A 477 -9.37 3.93 25.85
CA TYR A 477 -10.48 3.01 25.65
C TYR A 477 -10.00 1.56 25.60
N GLU A 478 -8.99 1.25 24.78
CA GLU A 478 -8.46 -0.12 24.68
C GLU A 478 -7.80 -0.58 25.99
N MET A 479 -7.02 0.28 26.64
CA MET A 479 -6.40 -0.06 27.94
C MET A 479 -7.44 -0.45 28.98
N THR A 480 -8.58 0.24 29.02
CA THR A 480 -9.61 0.06 30.07
C THR A 480 -10.68 -0.98 29.73
N THR A 481 -10.96 -1.21 28.45
CA THR A 481 -11.98 -2.17 27.99
C THR A 481 -11.38 -3.48 27.46
N GLY A 482 -10.09 -3.51 27.14
CA GLY A 482 -9.40 -4.63 26.51
C GLY A 482 -9.70 -4.82 25.01
N SER A 483 -10.53 -3.95 24.42
CA SER A 483 -10.95 -4.01 23.01
C SER A 483 -10.77 -2.64 22.35
N VAL A 484 -10.49 -2.61 21.05
CA VAL A 484 -10.38 -1.33 20.32
C VAL A 484 -11.76 -0.65 20.21
N PRO A 485 -11.84 0.70 20.08
CA PRO A 485 -13.13 1.40 20.12
C PRO A 485 -14.06 1.10 18.94
N PHE A 486 -13.48 0.71 17.80
CA PHE A 486 -14.21 0.37 16.59
C PHE A 486 -13.67 -0.94 16.04
N GLU A 487 -14.50 -1.97 16.09
CA GLU A 487 -14.22 -3.26 15.48
C GLU A 487 -14.97 -3.38 14.14
N GLY A 488 -14.40 -4.16 13.23
CA GLY A 488 -15.00 -4.39 11.94
C GLY A 488 -14.21 -5.42 11.14
N PRO A 489 -14.84 -6.08 10.17
CA PRO A 489 -14.21 -7.18 9.45
C PRO A 489 -13.09 -6.70 8.52
N ASN A 490 -12.98 -5.39 8.26
CA ASN A 490 -11.80 -4.83 7.59
C ASN A 490 -11.48 -3.37 8.03
N PRO A 491 -10.22 -2.92 7.85
CA PRO A 491 -9.74 -1.60 8.23
C PRO A 491 -10.54 -0.38 7.71
N PHE A 492 -11.10 -0.44 6.51
CA PHE A 492 -11.91 0.62 5.91
C PHE A 492 -13.28 0.76 6.57
N ILE A 493 -13.91 -0.35 6.98
CA ILE A 493 -15.17 -0.29 7.75
C ILE A 493 -14.88 0.34 9.10
N VAL A 494 -13.82 -0.11 9.77
CA VAL A 494 -13.35 0.47 11.04
C VAL A 494 -13.10 1.97 10.90
N MET A 495 -12.42 2.42 9.85
CA MET A 495 -12.21 3.84 9.52
C MET A 495 -13.51 4.62 9.27
N ASN A 496 -14.43 4.07 8.47
CA ASN A 496 -15.71 4.71 8.17
C ASN A 496 -16.60 4.79 9.42
N SER A 497 -16.51 3.81 10.32
CA SER A 497 -17.27 3.82 11.58
C SER A 497 -16.96 5.05 12.42
N ARG A 498 -15.70 5.47 12.48
CA ARG A 498 -15.26 6.68 13.20
C ARG A 498 -15.79 7.98 12.59
N ILE A 499 -16.08 7.98 11.30
CA ILE A 499 -16.67 9.13 10.60
C ILE A 499 -18.18 9.17 10.84
N THR A 500 -18.82 8.01 10.83
CA THR A 500 -20.29 7.89 10.74
C THR A 500 -20.99 7.68 12.08
N GLY A 501 -20.26 7.31 13.14
CA GLY A 501 -20.78 7.17 14.49
C GLY A 501 -19.68 7.18 15.55
N ASP A 502 -20.10 6.85 16.77
CA ASP A 502 -19.34 6.91 18.01
C ASP A 502 -19.04 5.48 18.51
N PRO A 503 -18.00 5.27 19.34
CA PRO A 503 -17.69 3.94 19.87
C PRO A 503 -18.79 3.45 20.82
N VAL A 504 -18.80 2.16 21.12
CA VAL A 504 -19.64 1.61 22.21
C VAL A 504 -19.23 2.31 23.52
N ALA A 505 -20.19 2.62 24.39
CA ALA A 505 -19.86 3.24 25.68
C ALA A 505 -18.91 2.33 26.48
N PRO A 506 -17.76 2.83 27.00
CA PRO A 506 -16.79 2.04 27.75
C PRO A 506 -17.40 1.17 28.85
N ARG A 507 -18.35 1.70 29.66
CA ARG A 507 -18.98 0.95 30.76
C ARG A 507 -19.93 -0.15 30.31
N LYS A 508 -20.36 -0.13 29.05
CA LYS A 508 -21.10 -1.26 28.46
C LYS A 508 -20.18 -2.44 28.13
N VAL A 509 -18.89 -2.19 27.90
CA VAL A 509 -17.88 -3.22 27.61
C VAL A 509 -17.21 -3.69 28.91
N ASN A 510 -16.79 -2.75 29.75
CA ASN A 510 -16.25 -3.04 31.08
C ASN A 510 -16.99 -2.22 32.16
N PRO A 511 -17.94 -2.83 32.90
CA PRO A 511 -18.70 -2.17 33.96
C PRO A 511 -17.88 -1.65 35.14
N GLU A 512 -16.64 -2.12 35.32
CA GLU A 512 -15.74 -1.66 36.40
C GLU A 512 -15.19 -0.25 36.16
N ILE A 513 -15.34 0.29 34.94
CA ILE A 513 -14.90 1.64 34.59
C ILE A 513 -15.71 2.69 35.38
N PRO A 514 -15.05 3.59 36.15
CA PRO A 514 -15.72 4.71 36.80
C PRO A 514 -16.40 5.65 35.80
N GLU A 515 -17.52 6.24 36.19
CA GLU A 515 -18.28 7.16 35.34
C GLU A 515 -17.44 8.36 34.86
N ALA A 516 -16.60 8.92 35.73
CA ALA A 516 -15.67 10.00 35.37
C ALA A 516 -14.70 9.58 34.26
N LEU A 517 -14.19 8.35 34.29
CA LEU A 517 -13.25 7.86 33.27
C LEU A 517 -13.94 7.60 31.93
N GLU A 518 -15.18 7.09 31.94
CA GLU A 518 -16.00 7.00 30.74
C GLU A 518 -16.23 8.37 30.10
N GLU A 519 -16.55 9.39 30.91
CA GLU A 519 -16.74 10.76 30.44
C GLU A 519 -15.46 11.31 29.80
N ILE A 520 -14.28 11.09 30.41
CA ILE A 520 -12.98 11.51 29.85
C ILE A 520 -12.70 10.83 28.50
N ILE A 521 -12.88 9.51 28.42
CA ILE A 521 -12.64 8.74 27.19
C ILE A 521 -13.53 9.25 26.05
N LEU A 522 -14.83 9.40 26.32
CA LEU A 522 -15.79 9.84 25.30
C LEU A 522 -15.58 11.30 24.90
N HIS A 523 -15.20 12.18 25.83
CA HIS A 523 -14.88 13.57 25.53
C HIS A 523 -13.63 13.70 24.64
N ALA A 524 -12.58 12.91 24.91
CA ALA A 524 -11.39 12.87 24.06
C ALA A 524 -11.73 12.36 22.64
N MET A 525 -12.68 11.43 22.54
CA MET A 525 -13.08 10.77 21.29
C MET A 525 -14.25 11.44 20.54
N GLU A 526 -14.63 12.66 20.88
CA GLU A 526 -15.64 13.42 20.14
C GLU A 526 -15.28 13.53 18.65
N ARG A 527 -16.24 13.38 17.74
CA ARG A 527 -15.95 13.38 16.30
C ARG A 527 -15.49 14.74 15.79
N GLU A 528 -16.12 15.81 16.27
CA GLU A 528 -15.78 17.20 15.94
C GLU A 528 -14.62 17.67 16.84
N PRO A 529 -13.45 18.07 16.29
CA PRO A 529 -12.33 18.53 17.09
C PRO A 529 -12.67 19.69 18.04
N GLU A 530 -13.61 20.56 17.68
CA GLU A 530 -14.06 21.67 18.53
C GLU A 530 -14.79 21.21 19.80
N ARG A 531 -15.30 19.97 19.83
CA ARG A 531 -16.01 19.40 20.99
C ARG A 531 -15.13 18.54 21.90
N ARG A 532 -13.88 18.27 21.51
CA ARG A 532 -12.89 17.55 22.32
C ARG A 532 -12.27 18.46 23.38
N TYR A 533 -11.40 17.91 24.21
CA TYR A 533 -10.42 18.72 24.93
C TYR A 533 -9.60 19.57 23.95
N GLN A 534 -9.45 20.86 24.26
CA GLN A 534 -8.69 21.79 23.42
C GLN A 534 -7.19 21.76 23.70
N SER A 535 -6.74 21.03 24.73
CA SER A 535 -5.32 20.80 25.01
C SER A 535 -5.11 19.48 25.77
N ALA A 536 -3.94 18.87 25.60
CA ALA A 536 -3.57 17.66 26.35
C ALA A 536 -3.51 17.92 27.88
N LEU A 537 -3.17 19.14 28.31
CA LEU A 537 -3.20 19.53 29.73
C LEU A 537 -4.61 19.55 30.32
N ALA A 538 -5.62 19.93 29.53
CA ALA A 538 -7.00 19.90 29.99
C ALA A 538 -7.47 18.46 30.27
N MET A 539 -7.14 17.53 29.37
CA MET A 539 -7.40 16.10 29.58
C MET A 539 -6.61 15.56 30.77
N LYS A 540 -5.32 15.93 30.91
CA LYS A 540 -4.47 15.53 32.03
C LYS A 540 -5.06 15.92 33.38
N LYS A 541 -5.56 17.15 33.50
CA LYS A 541 -6.13 17.67 34.75
C LYS A 541 -7.28 16.78 35.24
N GLU A 542 -8.16 16.37 34.33
CA GLU A 542 -9.28 15.48 34.65
C GLU A 542 -8.85 14.04 34.94
N LEU A 543 -7.77 13.55 34.30
CA LEU A 543 -7.18 12.24 34.62
C LEU A 543 -6.52 12.22 36.02
N ASP A 544 -5.87 13.32 36.41
CA ASP A 544 -5.20 13.44 37.71
C ASP A 544 -6.18 13.69 38.87
N ASP A 545 -7.32 14.32 38.57
CA ASP A 545 -8.37 14.65 39.53
C ASP A 545 -9.76 14.22 38.99
N PRO A 546 -10.08 12.91 39.02
CA PRO A 546 -11.34 12.39 38.51
C PRO A 546 -12.59 12.95 39.22
N GLU A 547 -12.46 13.44 40.46
CA GLU A 547 -13.56 14.03 41.21
C GLU A 547 -13.98 15.39 40.63
N SER A 548 -13.06 16.09 39.95
CA SER A 548 -13.34 17.36 39.27
C SER A 548 -14.08 17.22 37.94
N VAL A 549 -14.25 15.99 37.45
CA VAL A 549 -14.85 15.72 36.14
C VAL A 549 -16.34 16.04 36.17
N LYS A 550 -16.75 16.95 35.28
CA LYS A 550 -18.17 17.26 35.10
C LYS A 550 -18.83 16.15 34.27
N ILE A 551 -19.64 15.31 34.92
CA ILE A 551 -20.44 14.29 34.24
C ILE A 551 -21.51 14.98 33.38
N THR A 552 -21.41 14.84 32.06
CA THR A 552 -22.39 15.43 31.12
C THR A 552 -23.33 14.39 30.52
N GLY A 553 -23.05 13.10 30.73
CA GLY A 553 -23.85 12.01 30.20
C GLY A 553 -23.61 11.76 28.71
N ARG A 554 -22.38 11.98 28.22
CA ARG A 554 -22.04 11.78 26.79
C ARG A 554 -22.44 10.42 26.25
N HIS A 555 -22.37 9.40 27.10
CA HIS A 555 -22.75 8.03 26.76
C HIS A 555 -24.22 7.89 26.32
N HIS A 556 -25.12 8.79 26.73
CA HIS A 556 -26.51 8.82 26.28
C HIS A 556 -26.70 9.36 24.86
N HIS A 557 -25.74 10.12 24.34
CA HIS A 557 -25.82 10.79 23.04
C HIS A 557 -25.02 10.09 21.92
N LEU A 558 -24.41 8.94 22.23
CA LEU A 558 -23.64 8.16 21.27
C LEU A 558 -24.51 7.68 20.12
N GLN A 559 -24.04 7.89 18.90
CA GLN A 559 -24.69 7.42 17.68
C GLN A 559 -23.97 6.18 17.17
N SER A 560 -24.66 5.05 17.04
CA SER A 560 -24.05 3.87 16.44
C SER A 560 -23.58 4.16 15.00
N PRO A 561 -22.42 3.64 14.58
CA PRO A 561 -21.95 3.76 13.22
C PRO A 561 -23.01 3.33 12.22
N LYS A 562 -23.27 4.17 11.21
CA LYS A 562 -24.20 3.81 10.14
C LYS A 562 -23.56 2.69 9.34
N ALA A 563 -24.19 1.51 9.34
CA ALA A 563 -23.84 0.45 8.41
C ALA A 563 -23.87 1.01 6.99
N TRP A 564 -22.89 0.65 6.17
CA TRP A 564 -22.88 1.01 4.75
C TRP A 564 -24.11 0.36 4.10
N SER A 565 -25.23 1.09 4.06
CA SER A 565 -26.44 0.60 3.41
C SER A 565 -26.31 0.83 1.91
N THR A 566 -26.24 -0.23 1.13
CA THR A 566 -26.40 -0.23 -0.34
C THR A 566 -27.79 0.21 -0.82
N ARG A 567 -28.71 0.55 0.09
CA ARG A 567 -30.05 1.05 -0.26
C ARG A 567 -30.00 2.54 -0.59
N TRP A 568 -29.60 2.84 -1.81
CA TRP A 568 -29.87 4.14 -2.42
C TRP A 568 -31.38 4.42 -2.44
N GLN A 569 -31.81 5.47 -1.75
CA GLN A 569 -33.19 6.01 -1.78
C GLN A 569 -33.53 6.74 -3.10
N GLY A 570 -32.84 6.46 -4.21
CA GLY A 570 -33.03 7.15 -5.50
C GLY A 570 -34.11 6.55 -6.41
N SER A 571 -34.71 5.41 -6.05
CA SER A 571 -35.68 4.73 -6.92
C SER A 571 -37.04 5.42 -7.03
N ARG A 572 -37.42 6.30 -6.09
CA ARG A 572 -38.73 6.98 -6.15
C ARG A 572 -38.77 8.19 -7.10
N LEU A 573 -37.66 8.93 -7.25
CA LEU A 573 -37.62 10.11 -8.11
C LEU A 573 -37.48 9.76 -9.61
N ILE A 574 -36.76 8.69 -9.96
CA ILE A 574 -36.56 8.29 -11.36
C ILE A 574 -37.81 7.65 -11.97
N VAL A 575 -38.57 6.88 -11.18
CA VAL A 575 -39.83 6.27 -11.64
C VAL A 575 -40.90 7.33 -11.93
N LEU A 576 -40.94 8.41 -11.13
CA LEU A 576 -41.86 9.53 -11.36
C LEU A 576 -41.45 10.37 -12.60
N SER A 577 -40.15 10.56 -12.86
CA SER A 577 -39.71 11.29 -14.06
C SER A 577 -39.89 10.51 -15.36
N ALA A 578 -39.86 9.17 -15.31
CA ALA A 578 -40.06 8.32 -16.49
C ALA A 578 -41.54 8.09 -16.84
N ALA A 579 -42.45 8.16 -15.85
CA ALA A 579 -43.88 7.94 -16.08
C ALA A 579 -44.56 9.11 -16.80
N VAL A 580 -44.15 10.36 -16.54
CA VAL A 580 -44.80 11.56 -17.11
C VAL A 580 -44.67 11.62 -18.64
N PRO A 581 -43.49 11.40 -19.26
CA PRO A 581 -43.37 11.39 -20.73
C PRO A 581 -44.18 10.27 -21.38
N ILE A 582 -44.26 9.09 -20.75
CA ILE A 582 -44.99 7.93 -21.27
C ILE A 582 -46.50 8.19 -21.28
N VAL A 583 -47.04 8.82 -20.21
CA VAL A 583 -48.45 9.19 -20.14
C VAL A 583 -48.79 10.29 -21.15
N VAL A 584 -47.92 11.28 -21.32
CA VAL A 584 -48.10 12.35 -22.32
C VAL A 584 -48.06 11.77 -23.74
N PHE A 585 -47.14 10.85 -24.02
CA PHE A 585 -47.02 10.20 -25.32
C PHE A 585 -48.21 9.28 -25.63
N ALA A 586 -48.68 8.51 -24.64
CA ALA A 586 -49.88 7.68 -24.77
C ALA A 586 -51.15 8.52 -24.97
N GLY A 587 -51.27 9.66 -24.28
CA GLY A 587 -52.37 10.60 -24.48
C GLY A 587 -52.38 11.22 -25.88
N ALA A 588 -51.21 11.62 -26.40
CA ALA A 588 -51.08 12.16 -27.75
C ALA A 588 -51.43 11.12 -28.84
N LEU A 589 -51.04 9.86 -28.64
CA LEU A 589 -51.41 8.75 -29.53
C LEU A 589 -52.91 8.41 -29.49
N PHE A 590 -53.57 8.58 -28.34
CA PHE A 590 -55.01 8.38 -28.23
C PHE A 590 -55.79 9.47 -28.96
N VAL A 591 -55.40 10.75 -28.80
CA VAL A 591 -56.07 11.88 -29.48
C VAL A 591 -55.91 11.81 -31.00
N THR A 592 -54.75 11.37 -31.49
CA THR A 592 -54.51 11.20 -32.94
C THR A 592 -55.29 10.03 -33.54
N ARG A 593 -55.63 9.00 -32.75
CA ARG A 593 -56.48 7.89 -33.19
C ARG A 593 -57.98 8.19 -33.17
N CYS A 594 -58.44 9.16 -32.38
CA CYS A 594 -59.86 9.53 -32.34
C CYS A 594 -60.26 10.55 -33.43
N HIS A 595 -59.31 11.09 -34.18
CA HIS A 595 -59.53 12.05 -35.27
C HIS A 595 -59.33 11.46 -36.69
N GLN A 596 -59.10 10.15 -36.81
CA GLN A 596 -59.24 9.37 -38.04
C GLN A 596 -60.48 8.48 -37.90
#